data_AF-A0A6G3R725-F1
#
_entry.id   AF-A0A6G3R725-F1
#
_cell.length_a   1.000
_cell.length_b   1.000
_cell.length_c   1.000
_cell.angle_alpha   90.00
_cell.angle_beta   90.00
_cell.angle_gamma   90.00
#
_symmetry.space_group_name_H-M   'P 1'
#
loop_
_entity.id
_entity.type
_entity.pdbx_description
1 polymer ?
#
loop_
_entity_poly.entity_id
_entity_poly.type
_entity_poly.pdbx_seq_one_letter_code
_entity_poly.pdbx_strand_id
1 'polypeptide(L)'
;MSWRRLRILIQHLPPESHTMTALRNQLSDEELAEQAEKGEPERGRWSQLEQLTASVLDAVRRLEYVTICANTEKKSDRPDPPEPTSRPGAKAPKPKPKLTESSAERLFQIINGGAA
;
A
#
# COMPACT_ATOMS: atom_id res chain seq x y z
N MET A 1 -5.27 12.93 37.46
CA MET A 1 -4.85 12.48 36.11
C MET A 1 -4.45 13.71 35.30
N SER A 2 -3.38 13.70 34.50
CA SER A 2 -2.96 14.88 33.72
C SER A 2 -3.44 14.78 32.26
N TRP A 3 -3.70 15.92 31.61
CA TRP A 3 -4.08 15.97 30.19
C TRP A 3 -3.08 15.26 29.27
N ARG A 4 -1.79 15.36 29.58
CA ARG A 4 -0.74 14.63 28.86
C ARG A 4 -0.92 13.11 28.99
N ARG A 5 -1.22 12.60 30.18
CA ARG A 5 -1.44 11.16 30.40
C ARG A 5 -2.74 10.69 29.74
N LEU A 6 -3.82 11.47 29.81
CA LEU A 6 -5.08 11.12 29.14
C LEU A 6 -4.89 11.04 27.61
N ARG A 7 -4.18 12.00 27.01
CA ARG A 7 -3.86 11.97 25.58
C ARG A 7 -3.08 10.71 25.19
N ILE A 8 -2.06 10.35 25.97
CA ILE A 8 -1.26 9.14 25.71
C ILE A 8 -2.13 7.88 25.79
N LEU A 9 -3.03 7.80 26.78
CA LEU A 9 -3.94 6.65 26.91
C LEU A 9 -4.86 6.54 25.69
N ILE A 10 -5.48 7.64 25.27
CA ILE A 10 -6.34 7.67 24.08
C ILE A 10 -5.55 7.26 22.83
N GLN A 11 -4.38 7.85 22.59
CA GLN A 11 -3.53 7.55 21.41
C GLN A 11 -3.06 6.10 21.33
N HIS A 12 -3.14 5.34 22.43
CA HIS A 12 -2.68 3.96 22.50
C HIS A 12 -3.78 2.97 22.85
N LEU A 13 -5.05 3.39 22.79
CA LEU A 13 -6.15 2.45 22.85
C LEU A 13 -6.09 1.46 21.68
N PRO A 14 -6.51 0.20 21.88
CA PRO A 14 -6.68 -0.74 20.78
C PRO A 14 -7.60 -0.18 19.69
N PRO A 15 -7.34 -0.49 18.41
CA PRO A 15 -8.20 -0.05 17.30
C PRO A 15 -9.65 -0.54 17.42
N GLU A 16 -9.84 -1.68 18.10
CA GLU A 16 -11.14 -2.31 18.41
C GLU A 16 -11.86 -1.68 19.61
N SER A 17 -11.26 -0.70 20.28
CA SER A 17 -11.89 -0.07 21.45
C SER A 17 -13.11 0.76 21.05
N HIS A 18 -14.12 0.76 21.93
CA HIS A 18 -15.35 1.53 21.70
C HIS A 18 -15.08 3.02 21.42
N THR A 19 -14.10 3.61 22.11
CA THR A 19 -13.69 5.00 21.89
C THR A 19 -13.11 5.23 20.50
N MET A 20 -12.26 4.32 20.00
CA MET A 20 -11.71 4.43 18.64
C MET A 20 -12.79 4.26 17.58
N THR A 21 -13.72 3.34 17.78
CA THR A 21 -14.88 3.18 16.90
C THR A 21 -15.78 4.42 16.91
N ALA A 22 -16.04 5.02 18.07
CA ALA A 22 -16.83 6.24 18.17
C ALA A 22 -16.15 7.42 17.45
N LEU A 23 -14.82 7.57 17.58
CA LEU A 23 -14.06 8.59 16.85
C LEU A 23 -14.11 8.36 15.33
N ARG A 24 -14.00 7.10 14.88
CA ARG A 24 -14.11 6.76 13.45
C ARG A 24 -15.50 7.06 12.90
N ASN A 25 -16.55 6.79 13.66
CA ASN A 25 -17.93 7.06 13.26
C ASN A 25 -18.27 8.56 13.21
N GLN A 26 -17.43 9.42 13.78
CA GLN A 26 -17.57 10.88 13.71
C GLN A 26 -16.91 11.48 12.47
N LEU A 27 -16.12 10.70 11.73
CA LEU A 27 -15.52 11.15 10.47
C LEU A 27 -16.61 11.33 9.42
N SER A 28 -16.48 12.40 8.65
CA SER A 28 -17.29 12.64 7.46
C SER A 28 -16.90 11.69 6.32
N ASP A 29 -17.80 11.54 5.34
CA ASP A 29 -17.55 10.70 4.16
C ASP A 29 -16.33 11.19 3.36
N GLU A 30 -16.10 12.52 3.31
CA GLU A 30 -14.94 13.12 2.66
C GLU A 30 -13.63 12.73 3.37
N GLU A 31 -13.61 12.77 4.70
CA GLU A 31 -12.45 12.35 5.50
C GLU A 31 -12.19 10.85 5.38
N LEU A 32 -13.23 10.02 5.32
CA LEU A 32 -13.12 8.58 5.09
C LEU A 32 -12.55 8.27 3.69
N ALA A 33 -13.00 8.99 2.66
CA ALA A 33 -12.48 8.85 1.31
C ALA A 33 -11.01 9.28 1.22
N GLU A 34 -10.65 10.40 1.84
CA GLU A 34 -9.25 10.84 1.90
C GLU A 34 -8.37 9.83 2.65
N GLN A 35 -8.87 9.27 3.75
CA GLN A 35 -8.16 8.22 4.48
C GLN A 35 -8.02 6.93 3.67
N ALA A 36 -8.98 6.60 2.80
CA ALA A 36 -8.90 5.42 1.94
C ALA A 36 -7.83 5.59 0.84
N GLU A 37 -7.70 6.79 0.26
CA GLU A 37 -6.71 7.06 -0.78
C GLU A 37 -5.30 7.31 -0.24
N LYS A 38 -5.19 8.13 0.81
CA LYS A 38 -3.91 8.62 1.35
C LYS A 38 -3.54 7.98 2.68
N GLY A 39 -4.33 7.01 3.14
CA GLY A 39 -4.06 6.30 4.38
C GLY A 39 -2.69 5.63 4.34
N GLU A 40 -1.96 5.78 5.43
CA GLU A 40 -0.66 5.12 5.63
C GLU A 40 -0.85 4.02 6.69
N PRO A 41 -1.46 2.89 6.31
CA PRO A 41 -1.81 1.83 7.25
C PRO A 41 -0.58 1.28 7.99
N GLU A 42 0.61 1.39 7.42
CA GLU A 42 1.88 1.02 8.04
C GLU A 42 2.31 1.91 9.21
N ARG A 43 1.75 3.12 9.36
CA ARG A 43 2.03 4.01 10.50
C ARG A 43 1.19 3.66 11.73
N GLY A 44 0.13 2.89 11.55
CA GLY A 44 -0.75 2.42 12.62
C GLY A 44 -0.17 1.26 13.43
N ARG A 45 -0.79 0.95 14.56
CA ARG A 45 -0.52 -0.28 15.32
C ARG A 45 -1.48 -1.35 14.85
N TRP A 46 -0.96 -2.39 14.20
CA TRP A 46 -1.77 -3.53 13.81
C TRP A 46 -1.85 -4.55 14.94
N SER A 47 -3.07 -4.94 15.28
CA SER A 47 -3.43 -6.16 15.97
C SER A 47 -3.06 -7.40 15.13
N GLN A 48 -3.07 -8.56 15.77
CA GLN A 48 -2.85 -9.83 15.09
C GLN A 48 -3.93 -10.10 14.03
N LEU A 49 -5.17 -9.67 14.28
CA LEU A 49 -6.26 -9.80 13.31
C LEU A 49 -5.99 -8.96 12.06
N GLU A 50 -5.55 -7.70 12.21
CA GLU A 50 -5.21 -6.84 11.08
C GLU A 50 -4.05 -7.43 10.24
N GLN A 51 -3.05 -8.03 10.89
CA GLN A 51 -1.98 -8.74 10.18
C GLN A 51 -2.49 -9.96 9.41
N LEU A 52 -3.41 -10.72 9.99
CA LEU A 52 -4.02 -11.87 9.32
C LEU A 52 -4.87 -11.42 8.13
N THR A 53 -5.72 -10.41 8.32
CA THR A 53 -6.58 -9.85 7.27
C THR A 53 -5.78 -9.31 6.10
N ALA A 54 -4.68 -8.58 6.35
CA ALA A 54 -3.77 -8.14 5.29
C ALA A 54 -3.15 -9.32 4.53
N SER A 55 -2.83 -10.42 5.22
CA SER A 55 -2.31 -11.64 4.58
C SER A 55 -3.34 -12.32 3.68
N VAL A 56 -4.61 -12.33 4.10
CA VAL A 56 -5.71 -12.82 3.28
C VAL A 56 -5.90 -11.94 2.05
N LEU A 57 -5.90 -10.61 2.22
CA LEU A 57 -6.04 -9.66 1.11
C LEU A 57 -4.92 -9.84 0.08
N ASP A 58 -3.67 -9.96 0.52
CA ASP A 58 -2.52 -10.19 -0.37
C ASP A 58 -2.65 -11.51 -1.14
N ALA A 59 -3.14 -12.57 -0.49
CA ALA A 59 -3.38 -13.86 -1.13
C ALA A 59 -4.49 -13.78 -2.19
N VAL A 60 -5.58 -13.07 -1.90
CA VAL A 60 -6.70 -12.86 -2.85
C VAL A 60 -6.22 -12.07 -4.08
N ARG A 61 -5.49 -10.96 -3.88
CA ARG A 61 -4.92 -10.19 -4.99
C ARG A 61 -3.99 -11.03 -5.85
N ARG A 62 -3.20 -11.91 -5.23
CA ARG A 62 -2.32 -12.84 -5.95
C ARG A 62 -3.10 -13.85 -6.78
N LEU A 63 -4.20 -14.39 -6.26
CA LEU A 63 -5.08 -15.31 -6.99
C LEU A 63 -5.73 -14.62 -8.18
N GLU A 64 -6.24 -13.40 -7.99
CA GLU A 64 -6.80 -12.57 -9.08
C GLU A 64 -5.76 -12.34 -10.18
N TYR A 65 -4.55 -11.90 -9.81
CA TYR A 65 -3.45 -11.71 -10.74
C TYR A 65 -3.12 -12.97 -11.55
N VAL A 66 -3.01 -14.13 -10.88
CA VAL A 66 -2.72 -15.40 -11.56
C VAL A 66 -3.84 -15.76 -12.52
N THR A 67 -5.09 -15.50 -12.12
CA THR A 67 -6.27 -15.75 -12.95
C THR A 67 -6.27 -14.87 -14.20
N ILE A 68 -5.99 -13.57 -14.06
CA ILE A 68 -5.85 -12.65 -15.20
C ILE A 68 -4.72 -13.13 -16.12
N CYS A 69 -3.55 -13.44 -15.57
CA CYS A 69 -2.39 -13.88 -16.34
C CYS A 69 -2.63 -15.20 -17.09
N ALA A 70 -3.41 -16.12 -16.51
CA ALA A 70 -3.78 -17.39 -17.14
C ALA A 70 -4.73 -17.18 -18.32
N ASN A 71 -5.58 -16.14 -18.26
CA ASN A 71 -6.54 -15.79 -19.31
C ASN A 71 -6.02 -14.71 -20.28
N THR A 72 -4.76 -14.30 -20.16
CA THR A 72 -4.13 -13.32 -21.06
C THR A 72 -3.17 -14.04 -22.01
N GLU A 73 -3.47 -14.00 -23.31
CA GLU A 73 -2.71 -14.70 -24.35
C GLU A 73 -1.28 -14.18 -24.48
N LYS A 74 -1.12 -12.85 -24.59
CA LYS A 74 0.18 -12.22 -24.76
C LYS A 74 0.77 -11.87 -23.41
N LYS A 75 2.04 -12.23 -23.19
CA LYS A 75 2.77 -11.87 -21.98
C LYS A 75 2.92 -10.35 -21.80
N SER A 76 2.94 -9.58 -22.89
CA SER A 76 3.02 -8.11 -22.87
C SER A 76 1.79 -7.45 -22.25
N ASP A 77 0.64 -8.11 -22.33
CA ASP A 77 -0.64 -7.54 -21.94
C ASP A 77 -1.00 -7.94 -20.49
N ARG A 78 -0.12 -8.67 -19.82
CA ARG A 78 -0.30 -9.07 -18.43
C ARG A 78 -0.09 -7.87 -17.51
N PRO A 79 -0.94 -7.67 -16.50
CA PRO A 79 -0.75 -6.60 -15.53
C PRO A 79 0.54 -6.82 -14.74
N ASP A 80 0.98 -5.77 -14.03
CA ASP A 80 2.02 -5.89 -13.02
C ASP A 80 1.53 -6.78 -11.85
N PRO A 81 2.44 -7.51 -11.18
CA PRO A 81 2.09 -8.26 -9.98
C PRO A 81 1.59 -7.30 -8.88
N PRO A 82 0.57 -7.69 -8.11
CA PRO A 82 0.00 -6.84 -7.08
C PRO A 82 1.03 -6.58 -5.98
N GLU A 83 1.08 -5.34 -5.52
CA GLU A 83 1.94 -4.98 -4.39
C GLU A 83 1.34 -5.51 -3.08
N PRO A 84 2.17 -6.11 -2.20
CA PRO A 84 1.73 -6.50 -0.86
C PRO A 84 1.24 -5.29 -0.07
N THR A 85 0.25 -5.50 0.78
CA THR A 85 -0.28 -4.47 1.67
C THR A 85 0.84 -3.96 2.58
N SER A 86 1.05 -2.64 2.63
CA SER A 86 2.02 -1.99 3.52
C SER A 86 1.69 -2.26 4.98
N ARG A 87 2.61 -2.90 5.72
CA ARG A 87 2.40 -3.32 7.11
C ARG A 87 3.35 -2.58 8.04
N PRO A 88 2.95 -2.34 9.31
CA PRO A 88 3.85 -1.79 10.31
C PRO A 88 5.11 -2.64 10.46
N GLY A 89 6.27 -2.00 10.36
CA GLY A 89 7.57 -2.68 10.44
C GLY A 89 7.98 -3.46 9.18
N ALA A 90 7.11 -3.59 8.17
CA ALA A 90 7.52 -4.09 6.87
C ALA A 90 8.36 -3.02 6.16
N LYS A 91 9.44 -3.44 5.51
CA LYS A 91 10.25 -2.51 4.70
C LYS A 91 9.40 -2.05 3.51
N ALA A 92 9.40 -0.75 3.24
CA ALA A 92 8.79 -0.21 2.05
C ALA A 92 9.34 -0.93 0.79
N PRO A 93 8.51 -1.13 -0.25
CA PRO A 93 8.99 -1.65 -1.52
C PRO A 93 10.18 -0.81 -1.98
N LYS A 94 11.22 -1.46 -2.52
CA LYS A 94 12.35 -0.72 -3.09
C LYS A 94 11.81 0.18 -4.20
N PRO A 95 12.11 1.48 -4.20
CA PRO A 95 11.65 2.37 -5.27
C PRO A 95 12.17 1.84 -6.60
N LYS A 96 11.31 1.81 -7.63
CA LYS A 96 11.71 1.45 -8.99
C LYS A 96 12.86 2.38 -9.39
N PRO A 97 14.00 1.86 -9.90
CA PRO A 97 15.13 2.69 -10.27
C PRO A 97 14.69 3.70 -11.34
N LYS A 98 14.90 4.99 -11.07
CA LYS A 98 14.65 6.03 -12.06
C LYS A 98 15.68 5.90 -13.18
N LEU A 99 15.23 6.02 -14.43
CA LEU A 99 16.12 6.08 -15.59
C LEU A 99 17.13 7.21 -15.40
N THR A 100 18.42 6.88 -15.41
CA THR A 100 19.48 7.89 -15.41
C THR A 100 19.50 8.57 -16.79
N GLU A 101 19.91 9.84 -16.86
CA GLU A 101 20.04 10.57 -18.13
C GLU A 101 20.88 9.78 -19.15
N SER A 102 22.01 9.21 -18.73
CA SER A 102 22.86 8.37 -19.58
C SER A 102 22.13 7.14 -20.19
N SER A 103 21.20 6.56 -19.43
CA SER A 103 20.40 5.42 -19.88
C SER A 103 19.27 5.84 -20.81
N ALA A 104 18.69 7.02 -20.57
CA ALA A 104 17.68 7.62 -21.45
C ALA A 104 18.30 8.00 -22.80
N GLU A 105 19.51 8.57 -22.81
CA GLU A 105 20.23 8.98 -24.01
C GLU A 105 20.65 7.77 -24.86
N ARG A 106 21.09 6.69 -24.20
CA ARG A 106 21.39 5.42 -24.87
C ARG A 106 20.14 4.79 -25.50
N LEU A 107 19.00 4.81 -24.80
CA LEU A 107 17.72 4.38 -25.36
C LEU A 107 17.30 5.25 -26.55
N PHE A 108 17.49 6.56 -26.45
CA PHE A 108 17.19 7.50 -27.52
C PHE A 108 18.03 7.23 -28.78
N GLN A 109 19.32 6.94 -28.62
CA GLN A 109 20.20 6.55 -29.73
C GLN A 109 19.78 5.22 -30.38
N ILE A 110 19.38 4.23 -29.58
CA ILE A 110 18.92 2.93 -30.09
C ILE A 110 17.61 3.08 -30.88
N ILE A 111 16.66 3.86 -30.37
CA ILE A 111 15.35 4.07 -31.01
C ILE A 111 15.48 4.86 -32.32
N ASN A 112 16.40 5.83 -32.38
CA ASN A 112 16.61 6.68 -33.55
C ASN A 112 17.69 6.15 -34.51
N GLY A 113 18.14 4.91 -34.34
CA GLY A 113 19.10 4.27 -35.27
C GLY A 113 20.52 4.83 -35.23
N GLY A 114 20.90 5.53 -34.16
CA GLY A 114 22.21 6.14 -33.98
C GLY A 114 23.32 5.20 -33.48
N ALA A 115 23.02 3.92 -33.25
CA ALA A 115 24.01 2.91 -32.92
C ALA A 115 24.49 2.21 -34.20
N ALA A 116 25.46 2.83 -34.88
CA ALA A 116 26.38 2.17 -35.79
C ALA A 116 27.71 1.91 -35.07
#